data_AF-A0A0N1D2V9-F1
#
_entry.id   AF-A0A0N1D2V9-F1
#
_cell.length_a   1.000
_cell.length_b   1.000
_cell.length_c   1.000
_cell.angle_alpha   90.00
_cell.angle_beta   90.00
_cell.angle_gamma   90.00
#
_symmetry.space_group_name_H-M   'P 1'
#
loop_
_entity.id
_entity.type
_entity.pdbx_description
1 polymer ?
#
loop_
_entity_poly.entity_id
_entity_poly.type
_entity_poly.pdbx_seq_one_letter_code
_entity_poly.pdbx_strand_id
1 'polypeptide(L)'
;MDEAEIDDHARRLVTAFALPSKVGRLNSLRSTDEKRAKFRAGLGLMPFRSDRTTRLSHADSSPAAVSTRLRDLGAGERCVVFEEGREWAGTLDDAVAAVVGQGYGAVISCLPGRLGYAESESGERLVLSLDE
;
A
#
# COMPACT_ATOMS: atom_id res chain seq x y z
N MET A 1 13.20 9.93 -2.63
CA MET A 1 11.97 9.60 -3.34
C MET A 1 11.60 10.73 -4.27
N ASP A 2 12.14 10.61 -5.48
CA ASP A 2 11.62 11.22 -6.69
C ASP A 2 10.48 10.37 -7.28
N GLU A 3 10.02 10.72 -8.48
CA GLU A 3 8.97 9.99 -9.21
C GLU A 3 9.39 8.56 -9.61
N ALA A 4 10.67 8.30 -9.84
CA ALA A 4 11.17 6.98 -10.22
C ALA A 4 11.18 6.02 -9.02
N GLU A 5 11.49 6.49 -7.82
CA GLU A 5 11.35 5.71 -6.58
C GLU A 5 9.88 5.38 -6.28
N ILE A 6 8.96 6.35 -6.45
CA ILE A 6 7.51 6.11 -6.34
C ILE A 6 7.05 5.05 -7.35
N ASP A 7 7.54 5.12 -8.59
CA ASP A 7 7.24 4.12 -9.61
C ASP A 7 7.83 2.73 -9.28
N ASP A 8 9.04 2.63 -8.70
CA ASP A 8 9.58 1.32 -8.29
C ASP A 8 8.76 0.67 -7.18
N HIS A 9 8.34 1.46 -6.18
CA HIS A 9 7.39 1.03 -5.14
C HIS A 9 6.09 0.50 -5.78
N ALA A 10 5.47 1.25 -6.68
CA ALA A 10 4.24 0.85 -7.37
C ALA A 10 4.41 -0.46 -8.15
N ARG A 11 5.49 -0.59 -8.92
CA ARG A 11 5.79 -1.77 -9.75
C ARG A 11 5.97 -3.03 -8.91
N ARG A 12 6.77 -2.93 -7.85
CA ARG A 12 7.16 -4.08 -7.02
C ARG A 12 6.04 -4.48 -6.07
N LEU A 13 5.26 -3.53 -5.57
CA LEU A 13 4.04 -3.81 -4.81
C LEU A 13 3.02 -4.61 -5.65
N VAL A 14 2.74 -4.18 -6.88
CA VAL A 14 1.87 -4.95 -7.79
C VAL A 14 2.41 -6.34 -8.06
N THR A 15 3.70 -6.45 -8.39
CA THR A 15 4.33 -7.72 -8.75
C THR A 15 4.34 -8.74 -7.61
N ALA A 16 4.53 -8.27 -6.37
CA ALA A 16 4.58 -9.13 -5.18
C ALA A 16 3.19 -9.49 -4.64
N PHE A 17 2.29 -8.50 -4.52
CA PHE A 17 1.08 -8.63 -3.70
C PHE A 17 -0.21 -8.76 -4.50
N ALA A 18 -0.28 -8.29 -5.76
CA ALA A 18 -1.54 -8.32 -6.50
C ALA A 18 -1.90 -9.75 -6.96
N LEU A 19 -3.20 -10.02 -7.07
CA LEU A 19 -3.73 -11.22 -7.71
C LEU A 19 -3.13 -11.39 -9.11
N PRO A 20 -2.66 -12.58 -9.53
CA PRO A 20 -1.97 -12.77 -10.81
C PRO A 20 -2.76 -12.24 -12.04
N SER A 21 -4.08 -12.39 -12.01
CA SER A 21 -4.99 -11.88 -13.05
C SER A 21 -5.11 -10.34 -13.11
N LYS A 22 -4.61 -9.63 -12.10
CA LYS A 22 -4.62 -8.16 -11.99
C LYS A 22 -3.25 -7.54 -12.27
N VAL A 23 -2.15 -8.26 -12.08
CA VAL A 23 -0.75 -7.77 -12.26
C VAL A 23 -0.55 -7.05 -13.59
N GLY A 24 -0.93 -7.68 -14.71
CA GLY A 24 -0.74 -7.08 -16.05
C GLY A 24 -1.56 -5.81 -16.25
N ARG A 25 -2.81 -5.78 -15.75
CA ARG A 25 -3.68 -4.59 -15.84
C ARG A 25 -3.13 -3.45 -14.99
N LEU A 26 -2.81 -3.70 -13.71
CA LEU A 26 -2.30 -2.69 -12.79
C LEU A 26 -0.98 -2.09 -13.30
N ASN A 27 -0.04 -2.91 -13.77
CA ASN A 27 1.22 -2.42 -14.35
C ASN A 27 1.03 -1.55 -15.60
N SER A 28 0.06 -1.86 -16.47
CA SER A 28 -0.24 -1.03 -17.66
C SER A 28 -0.90 0.32 -17.34
N LEU A 29 -1.38 0.52 -16.10
CA LEU A 29 -2.00 1.76 -15.63
C LEU A 29 -0.99 2.75 -14.99
N ARG A 30 0.30 2.43 -14.94
CA ARG A 30 1.29 3.30 -14.28
C ARG A 30 1.94 4.34 -15.20
N SER A 31 1.64 4.28 -16.51
CA SER A 31 2.46 4.92 -17.56
C SER A 31 2.16 6.40 -17.85
N THR A 32 1.07 6.96 -17.34
CA THR A 32 0.65 8.37 -17.55
C THR A 32 -0.23 8.81 -16.37
N ASP A 33 -0.34 10.11 -16.10
CA ASP A 33 -1.10 10.65 -14.95
C ASP A 33 -2.57 10.21 -14.92
N GLU A 34 -3.26 10.30 -16.06
CA GLU A 34 -4.65 9.86 -16.23
C GLU A 34 -4.83 8.36 -15.92
N LYS A 35 -3.82 7.55 -16.28
CA LYS A 35 -3.81 6.13 -15.93
C LYS A 35 -3.41 5.91 -14.47
N ARG A 36 -2.51 6.71 -13.89
CA ARG A 36 -2.12 6.59 -12.48
C ARG A 36 -3.29 6.86 -11.54
N ALA A 37 -4.24 7.72 -11.90
CA ALA A 37 -5.52 7.81 -11.19
C ALA A 37 -6.28 6.46 -11.15
N LYS A 38 -6.39 5.77 -12.30
CA LYS A 38 -6.99 4.43 -12.42
C LYS A 38 -6.17 3.34 -11.74
N PHE A 39 -4.85 3.51 -11.63
CA PHE A 39 -3.96 2.64 -10.87
C PHE A 39 -4.23 2.74 -9.36
N ARG A 40 -4.28 3.97 -8.81
CA ARG A 40 -4.55 4.21 -7.39
C ARG A 40 -5.93 3.71 -6.97
N ALA A 41 -6.98 4.05 -7.73
CA ALA A 41 -8.31 3.47 -7.53
C ALA A 41 -8.30 1.93 -7.64
N GLY A 42 -7.53 1.37 -8.58
CA GLY A 42 -7.33 -0.07 -8.70
C GLY A 42 -6.64 -0.73 -7.51
N LEU A 43 -5.77 -0.02 -6.79
CA LEU A 43 -5.14 -0.47 -5.54
C LEU A 43 -6.08 -0.34 -4.32
N GLY A 44 -6.89 0.72 -4.23
CA GLY A 44 -7.87 0.93 -3.16
C GLY A 44 -8.93 -0.16 -3.07
N LEU A 45 -9.22 -0.83 -4.18
CA LEU A 45 -10.04 -2.06 -4.25
C LEU A 45 -9.37 -3.31 -3.64
N MET A 46 -8.20 -3.17 -3.02
CA MET A 46 -7.39 -4.23 -2.41
C MET A 46 -7.29 -5.52 -3.25
N PRO A 47 -6.76 -5.47 -4.49
CA PRO A 47 -6.66 -6.61 -5.39
C PRO A 47 -5.53 -7.58 -4.99
N PHE A 48 -5.34 -7.81 -3.68
CA PHE A 48 -4.18 -8.49 -3.11
C PHE A 48 -4.44 -10.00 -2.89
N ARG A 49 -3.36 -10.78 -2.88
CA ARG A 49 -3.42 -12.23 -2.66
C ARG A 49 -3.48 -12.56 -1.17
N SER A 50 -4.43 -13.39 -0.77
CA SER A 50 -4.60 -13.80 0.63
C SER A 50 -3.41 -14.55 1.23
N ASP A 51 -2.55 -15.17 0.43
CA ASP A 51 -1.31 -15.83 0.86
C ASP A 51 -0.15 -14.86 1.12
N ARG A 52 -0.34 -13.55 0.83
CA ARG A 52 0.66 -12.47 1.02
C ARG A 52 0.10 -11.31 1.84
N THR A 53 -1.03 -11.52 2.53
CA THR A 53 -1.67 -10.52 3.38
C THR A 53 -2.06 -11.08 4.73
N THR A 54 -1.82 -10.33 5.80
CA THR A 54 -2.38 -10.58 7.14
C THR A 54 -3.47 -9.55 7.42
N ARG A 55 -4.70 -9.98 7.68
CA ARG A 55 -5.79 -9.09 8.09
C ARG A 55 -5.59 -8.69 9.56
N LEU A 56 -5.65 -7.39 9.86
CA LEU A 56 -5.57 -6.88 11.23
C LEU A 56 -6.91 -7.02 11.95
N SER A 57 -6.86 -7.28 13.26
CA SER A 57 -8.06 -7.19 14.11
C SER A 57 -8.39 -5.71 14.40
N HIS A 58 -9.61 -5.42 14.84
CA HIS A 58 -9.98 -4.07 15.27
C HIS A 58 -9.08 -3.51 16.39
N ALA A 59 -8.54 -4.37 17.28
CA ALA A 59 -7.65 -3.96 18.36
C ALA A 59 -6.26 -3.54 17.83
N ASP A 60 -5.76 -4.24 16.81
CA ASP A 60 -4.43 -4.01 16.22
C ASP A 60 -4.42 -2.89 15.16
N SER A 61 -5.56 -2.23 14.95
CA SER A 61 -5.79 -1.31 13.83
C SER A 61 -5.76 0.18 14.21
N SER A 62 -5.21 0.54 15.36
CA SER A 62 -4.91 1.95 15.66
C SER A 62 -3.69 2.42 14.85
N PRO A 63 -3.57 3.73 14.51
CA PRO A 63 -2.38 4.23 13.82
C PRO A 63 -1.06 3.87 14.54
N ALA A 64 -1.03 3.98 15.88
CA ALA A 64 0.15 3.59 16.67
C ALA A 64 0.47 2.09 16.58
N ALA A 65 -0.54 1.22 16.60
CA ALA A 65 -0.36 -0.23 16.43
C ALA A 65 0.13 -0.58 15.02
N VAL A 66 -0.43 0.04 13.98
CA VAL A 66 0.00 -0.14 12.58
C VAL A 66 1.45 0.34 12.38
N SER A 67 1.80 1.54 12.84
CA SER A 67 3.18 2.06 12.81
C SER A 67 4.16 1.14 13.53
N THR A 68 3.78 0.58 14.69
CA THR A 68 4.61 -0.37 15.45
C THR A 68 4.79 -1.66 14.65
N ARG A 69 3.69 -2.26 14.19
CA ARG A 69 3.70 -3.52 13.43
C ARG A 69 4.52 -3.43 12.14
N LEU A 70 4.47 -2.29 11.44
CA LEU A 70 5.27 -2.07 10.25
C LEU A 70 6.76 -1.90 10.59
N ARG A 71 7.12 -1.22 11.69
CA ARG A 71 8.51 -1.16 12.18
C ARG A 71 9.07 -2.52 12.57
N ASP A 72 8.28 -3.34 13.27
CA ASP A 72 8.67 -4.70 13.68
C ASP A 72 8.95 -5.60 12.46
N LEU A 73 8.27 -5.37 11.34
CA LEU A 73 8.49 -6.03 10.05
C LEU A 73 9.60 -5.37 9.21
N GLY A 74 10.33 -4.40 9.76
CA GLY A 74 11.48 -3.77 9.12
C GLY A 74 11.15 -2.63 8.14
N ALA A 75 9.99 -1.97 8.28
CA ALA A 75 9.68 -0.76 7.49
C ALA A 75 10.80 0.29 7.63
N GLY A 76 11.27 0.80 6.49
CA GLY A 76 12.22 1.90 6.46
C GLY A 76 11.62 3.21 6.94
N GLU A 77 12.46 4.23 7.13
CA GLU A 77 12.04 5.56 7.60
C GLU A 77 11.03 6.24 6.65
N ARG A 78 11.06 5.90 5.36
CA ARG A 78 10.20 6.47 4.33
C ARG A 78 9.31 5.43 3.67
N CYS A 79 8.06 5.81 3.40
CA CYS A 79 7.09 5.00 2.66
C CYS A 79 6.45 5.81 1.53
N VAL A 80 5.91 5.12 0.53
CA VAL A 80 5.09 5.69 -0.53
C VAL A 80 3.62 5.41 -0.25
N VAL A 81 2.77 6.42 -0.34
CA VAL A 81 1.32 6.32 -0.23
C VAL A 81 0.69 6.40 -1.61
N PHE A 82 -0.25 5.49 -1.88
CA PHE A 82 -1.14 5.50 -3.04
C PHE A 82 -2.57 5.59 -2.50
N GLU A 83 -3.22 6.74 -2.70
CA GLU A 83 -4.59 7.01 -2.24
C GLU A 83 -5.43 7.65 -3.37
N GLU A 84 -6.72 7.88 -3.14
CA GLU A 84 -7.52 8.58 -4.15
C GLU A 84 -6.96 9.99 -4.40
N GLY A 85 -6.97 10.43 -5.66
CA GLY A 85 -6.48 11.75 -6.06
C GLY A 85 -4.95 11.86 -6.16
N ARG A 86 -4.15 11.31 -5.25
CA ARG A 86 -2.68 11.54 -5.20
C ARG A 86 -1.83 10.34 -4.77
N GLU A 87 -0.55 10.41 -5.10
CA GLU A 87 0.51 9.55 -4.54
C GLU A 87 1.68 10.43 -4.10
N TRP A 88 2.36 10.04 -3.02
CA TRP A 88 3.41 10.84 -2.40
C TRP A 88 4.33 9.99 -1.50
N ALA A 89 5.47 10.56 -1.12
CA ALA A 89 6.50 9.90 -0.32
C ALA A 89 6.76 10.65 0.98
N GLY A 90 6.41 10.06 2.12
CA GLY A 90 6.57 10.65 3.46
C GLY A 90 7.37 9.77 4.42
N THR A 91 7.37 10.12 5.71
CA THR A 91 7.82 9.18 6.75
C THR A 91 6.76 8.08 6.97
N LEU A 92 7.13 7.00 7.65
CA LEU A 92 6.17 5.97 8.08
C LEU A 92 5.01 6.57 8.89
N ASP A 93 5.29 7.47 9.84
CA ASP A 93 4.25 8.02 10.71
C ASP A 93 3.35 9.00 9.96
N ASP A 94 3.89 9.81 9.02
CA ASP A 94 3.05 10.65 8.14
C ASP A 94 2.11 9.77 7.30
N ALA A 95 2.64 8.70 6.69
CA ALA A 95 1.88 7.79 5.85
C ALA A 95 0.78 7.07 6.64
N VAL A 96 1.09 6.60 7.85
CA VAL A 96 0.13 5.93 8.73
C VAL A 96 -0.94 6.89 9.25
N ALA A 97 -0.56 8.11 9.66
CA ALA A 97 -1.50 9.13 10.11
C ALA A 97 -2.46 9.60 8.99
N ALA A 98 -1.96 9.67 7.76
CA ALA A 98 -2.76 10.07 6.59
C ALA A 98 -3.70 8.97 6.06
N VAL A 99 -3.47 7.70 6.40
CA VAL A 99 -4.21 6.57 5.82
C VAL A 99 -5.09 5.84 6.85
N VAL A 100 -4.57 5.52 8.03
CA VAL A 100 -5.22 4.57 8.95
C VAL A 100 -6.44 5.21 9.61
N GLY A 101 -7.63 4.74 9.22
CA GLY A 101 -8.91 5.21 9.74
C GLY A 101 -9.54 6.35 8.96
N GLN A 102 -9.02 6.68 7.79
CA GLN A 102 -9.65 7.66 6.90
C GLN A 102 -10.75 7.03 6.04
N GLY A 103 -10.70 5.72 5.75
CA GLY A 103 -11.79 5.02 5.05
C GLY A 103 -12.00 5.41 3.59
N TYR A 104 -10.96 5.87 2.88
CA TYR A 104 -11.03 6.28 1.47
C TYR A 104 -10.35 5.31 0.47
N GLY A 105 -9.90 4.13 0.92
CA GLY A 105 -9.20 3.18 0.05
C GLY A 105 -7.77 3.62 -0.28
N ALA A 106 -6.78 3.16 0.48
CA ALA A 106 -5.39 3.58 0.32
C ALA A 106 -4.37 2.49 0.66
N VAL A 107 -3.16 2.62 0.11
CA VAL A 107 -2.07 1.66 0.23
C VAL A 107 -0.77 2.36 0.57
N ILE A 108 -0.08 1.89 1.60
CA ILE A 108 1.26 2.31 1.99
C ILE A 108 2.25 1.22 1.53
N SER A 109 3.34 1.61 0.87
CA SER A 109 4.47 0.74 0.56
C SER A 109 5.72 1.25 1.25
N CYS A 110 6.24 0.49 2.22
CA CYS A 110 7.42 0.88 3.00
C CYS A 110 8.70 0.15 2.58
N LEU A 111 8.59 -1.06 2.01
CA LEU A 111 9.68 -1.73 1.32
C LEU A 111 9.17 -2.21 -0.06
N PRO A 112 9.76 -1.77 -1.20
CA PRO A 112 9.26 -2.08 -2.54
C PRO A 112 9.04 -3.58 -2.80
N GLY A 113 7.77 -3.99 -2.85
CA GLY A 113 7.38 -5.39 -3.05
C GLY A 113 7.78 -6.34 -1.91
N ARG A 114 8.06 -5.83 -0.70
CA ARG A 114 8.34 -6.66 0.49
C ARG A 114 7.43 -6.36 1.68
N LEU A 115 7.11 -5.08 1.91
CA LEU A 115 6.31 -4.65 3.05
C LEU A 115 5.42 -3.45 2.69
N GLY A 116 4.17 -3.53 3.13
CA GLY A 116 3.20 -2.45 3.01
C GLY A 116 1.96 -2.67 3.89
N TYR A 117 1.01 -1.77 3.74
CA TYR A 117 -0.29 -1.78 4.40
C TYR A 117 -1.36 -1.37 3.39
N ALA A 118 -2.58 -1.87 3.53
CA ALA A 118 -3.74 -1.43 2.77
C ALA A 118 -4.95 -1.25 3.70
N GLU A 119 -5.74 -0.21 3.44
CA GLU A 119 -7.06 0.01 4.03
C GLU A 119 -8.08 0.19 2.91
N SER A 120 -9.23 -0.48 2.98
CA SER A 120 -10.35 -0.27 2.06
C SER A 120 -11.30 0.83 2.54
N GLU A 121 -12.16 1.29 1.63
CA GLU A 121 -13.33 2.12 1.96
C GLU A 121 -14.27 1.45 2.98
N SER A 122 -14.30 0.11 3.04
CA SER A 122 -15.07 -0.65 4.02
C SER A 122 -14.38 -0.81 5.38
N GLY A 123 -13.19 -0.23 5.57
CA GLY A 123 -12.42 -0.32 6.81
C GLY A 123 -11.74 -1.68 7.05
N GLU A 124 -11.67 -2.55 6.04
CA GLU A 124 -10.81 -3.74 6.10
C GLU A 124 -9.34 -3.29 5.99
N ARG A 125 -8.48 -3.90 6.81
CA ARG A 125 -7.08 -3.51 6.97
C ARG A 125 -6.16 -4.71 6.83
N LEU A 126 -5.18 -4.58 5.96
CA LEU A 126 -4.26 -5.65 5.58
C LEU A 126 -2.81 -5.17 5.75
N VAL A 127 -1.99 -5.98 6.41
CA VAL A 127 -0.52 -5.90 6.25
C VAL A 127 -0.14 -6.73 5.03
N LEU A 128 0.64 -6.14 4.14
CA LEU A 128 1.22 -6.79 2.95
C LEU A 128 2.66 -7.17 3.29
N SER A 129 2.99 -8.46 3.40
CA SER A 129 4.36 -8.91 3.75
C SER A 129 4.81 -10.10 2.93
N LEU A 130 6.09 -10.14 2.53
CA LEU A 130 6.71 -11.30 1.90
C LEU A 130 7.45 -12.23 2.88
N ASP A 131 7.59 -11.83 4.14
CA ASP A 131 8.28 -12.62 5.15
C ASP A 131 7.38 -13.76 5.68
N GLU A 132 7.96 -14.96 5.75
CA GLU A 132 7.48 -16.16 6.47
C GLU A 132 8.02 -16.18 7.90
#